data_AF-A0A835K1D4-F1
#
_entry.id   AF-A0A835K1D4-F1
#
_cell.length_a   1.000
_cell.length_b   1.000
_cell.length_c   1.000
_cell.angle_alpha   90.00
_cell.angle_beta   90.00
_cell.angle_gamma   90.00
#
_symmetry.space_group_name_H-M   'P 1'
#
loop_
_entity.id
_entity.type
_entity.pdbx_description
1 polymer ?
#
loop_
_entity_poly.entity_id
_entity_poly.type
_entity_poly.pdbx_seq_one_letter_code
_entity_poly.pdbx_strand_id
1 'polypeptide(L)'
;MSDLGVHYEYHVELKPFHQELAKFPLLFLLGELQYFTHITEGKRVFRRAGEPLIARKLARIPVGDPLFDHIQDFKEILTEMDIPEVEQSKILDKISSKAHGVDTYCGSFMSVRIVKVILRPDQSAVNNEEKDVAKAEGKSMDN
;
A
#
# COMPACT_ATOMS: atom_id res chain seq x y z
N MET A 1 7.85 16.17 -15.07
CA MET A 1 7.87 14.70 -15.18
C MET A 1 7.07 14.18 -14.00
N SER A 2 5.86 13.70 -14.24
CA SER A 2 4.96 13.21 -13.20
C SER A 2 5.46 11.85 -12.70
N ASP A 3 5.61 11.70 -11.38
CA ASP A 3 5.85 10.43 -10.70
C ASP A 3 4.68 9.47 -11.00
N LEU A 4 4.75 8.78 -12.12
CA LEU A 4 3.84 7.69 -12.47
C LEU A 4 4.10 6.44 -11.61
N GLY A 5 5.05 6.47 -10.67
CA GLY A 5 5.72 5.27 -10.16
C GLY A 5 5.10 4.58 -8.95
N VAL A 6 4.52 5.29 -7.99
CA VAL A 6 4.00 4.70 -6.74
C VAL A 6 2.81 5.50 -6.20
N HIS A 7 1.72 4.82 -5.85
CA HIS A 7 0.60 5.41 -5.09
C HIS A 7 0.10 4.44 -4.02
N TYR A 8 -0.73 4.93 -3.10
CA TYR A 8 -1.25 4.13 -1.98
C TYR A 8 -2.77 4.04 -2.04
N GLU A 9 -3.31 2.84 -1.93
CA GLU A 9 -4.73 2.60 -1.70
C GLU A 9 -4.91 2.16 -0.26
N TYR A 10 -5.94 2.67 0.43
CA TYR A 10 -6.17 2.31 1.82
C TYR A 10 -7.66 2.13 2.13
N HIS A 11 -7.94 1.10 2.92
CA HIS A 11 -9.28 0.70 3.32
C HIS A 11 -9.33 0.49 4.83
N VAL A 12 -10.36 1.06 5.46
CA VAL A 12 -10.59 0.94 6.90
C VAL A 12 -11.94 0.27 7.09
N GLU A 13 -11.92 -0.92 7.68
CA GLU A 13 -13.09 -1.73 7.95
C GLU A 13 -13.29 -1.88 9.46
N LEU A 14 -14.54 -1.78 9.88
CA LEU A 14 -14.98 -2.27 11.18
C LEU A 14 -15.70 -3.57 10.96
N LYS A 15 -15.28 -4.61 11.68
CA LYS A 15 -15.87 -5.93 11.61
C LYS A 15 -16.38 -6.35 12.98
N PRO A 16 -17.58 -6.96 13.04
CA PRO A 16 -18.04 -7.57 14.26
C PRO A 16 -17.07 -8.69 14.66
N PHE A 17 -16.74 -8.73 15.93
CA PHE A 17 -15.82 -9.63 16.58
C PHE A 17 -16.56 -10.27 17.76
N HIS A 18 -17.00 -11.51 17.64
CA HIS A 18 -17.91 -12.11 18.63
C HIS A 18 -17.16 -12.63 19.86
N GLN A 19 -16.41 -11.75 20.53
CA GLN A 19 -15.68 -12.02 21.76
C GLN A 19 -15.64 -10.76 22.62
N GLU A 20 -15.98 -10.90 23.90
CA GLU A 20 -15.74 -9.83 24.87
C GLU A 20 -14.23 -9.68 25.08
N LEU A 21 -13.70 -8.51 24.73
CA LEU A 21 -12.30 -8.19 24.88
C LEU A 21 -12.15 -7.00 25.83
N ALA A 22 -11.17 -7.08 26.73
CA ALA A 22 -10.75 -5.92 27.52
C ALA A 22 -10.01 -4.86 26.69
N LYS A 23 -9.56 -5.23 25.48
CA LYS A 23 -8.85 -4.36 24.55
C LYS A 23 -9.39 -4.50 23.13
N PHE A 24 -9.79 -3.40 22.53
CA PHE A 24 -10.17 -3.28 21.13
C PHE A 24 -8.95 -3.52 20.21
N PRO A 25 -8.98 -4.53 19.33
CA PRO A 25 -7.89 -4.79 18.40
C PRO A 25 -8.00 -3.90 17.15
N LEU A 26 -6.89 -3.24 16.82
CA LEU A 26 -6.73 -2.47 15.58
C LEU A 26 -5.56 -3.04 14.78
N LEU A 27 -5.86 -3.67 13.65
CA LEU A 27 -4.89 -4.37 12.81
C LEU A 27 -4.49 -3.51 11.60
N PHE A 28 -3.21 -3.23 11.44
CA PHE A 28 -2.63 -2.59 10.26
C PHE A 28 -1.99 -3.65 9.37
N LEU A 29 -2.32 -3.62 8.08
CA LEU A 29 -1.85 -4.53 7.05
C LEU A 29 -1.29 -3.72 5.89
N LEU A 30 -0.03 -3.94 5.52
CA LEU A 30 0.58 -3.36 4.33
C LEU A 30 0.84 -4.44 3.29
N GLY A 31 0.24 -4.29 2.11
CA GLY A 31 0.53 -5.09 0.92
C GLY A 31 1.27 -4.29 -0.16
N GLU A 32 1.90 -4.99 -1.09
CA GLU A 32 2.42 -4.40 -2.32
C GLU A 32 1.61 -4.89 -3.50
N LEU A 33 1.30 -4.03 -4.47
CA LEU A 33 0.71 -4.41 -5.73
C LEU A 33 1.52 -3.86 -6.89
N GLN A 34 2.07 -4.74 -7.72
CA GLN A 34 2.84 -4.33 -8.90
C GLN A 34 2.00 -4.46 -10.17
N TYR A 35 1.97 -3.41 -10.98
CA TYR A 35 1.46 -3.45 -12.34
C TYR A 35 2.61 -3.36 -13.33
N PHE A 36 2.64 -4.30 -14.27
CA PHE A 36 3.57 -4.29 -15.39
C PHE A 36 2.87 -3.79 -16.65
N THR A 37 3.48 -2.80 -17.29
CA THR A 37 2.94 -2.18 -18.49
C THR A 37 3.52 -2.87 -19.73
N HIS A 38 2.82 -3.82 -20.35
CA HIS A 38 3.27 -4.45 -21.59
C HIS A 38 2.69 -3.74 -22.81
N ILE A 39 3.47 -3.55 -23.87
CA ILE A 39 2.94 -3.16 -25.19
C ILE A 39 2.88 -4.42 -26.04
N THR A 40 1.67 -4.85 -26.41
CA THR A 40 1.45 -5.98 -27.32
C THR A 40 0.54 -5.49 -28.44
N GLU A 41 0.99 -5.65 -29.70
CA GLU A 41 0.23 -5.23 -30.89
C GLU A 41 -0.21 -3.74 -30.86
N GLY A 42 0.65 -2.86 -30.37
CA GLY A 42 0.37 -1.42 -30.26
C GLY A 42 -0.62 -1.04 -29.14
N LYS A 43 -1.11 -2.00 -28.35
CA LYS A 43 -1.98 -1.76 -27.19
C LYS A 43 -1.21 -1.90 -25.88
N ARG A 44 -1.45 -0.95 -24.98
CA ARG A 44 -0.92 -0.97 -23.61
C ARG A 44 -1.79 -1.89 -22.75
N VAL A 45 -1.21 -2.98 -22.25
CA VAL A 45 -1.86 -3.97 -21.38
C VAL A 45 -1.22 -3.91 -20.00
N PHE A 46 -2.05 -3.85 -18.97
CA PHE A 46 -1.59 -3.87 -17.57
C PHE A 46 -1.72 -5.29 -17.03
N ARG A 47 -0.61 -5.89 -16.59
CA ARG A 47 -0.62 -7.16 -15.86
C ARG A 47 -0.48 -6.88 -14.37
N ARG A 48 -1.48 -7.34 -13.61
CA ARG A 48 -1.52 -7.28 -12.15
C ARG A 48 -0.73 -8.46 -11.57
N ALA A 49 0.33 -8.19 -10.81
CA ALA A 49 0.95 -9.21 -9.96
C ALA A 49 0.06 -9.53 -8.75
N GLY A 50 0.35 -10.63 -8.04
CA GLY A 50 -0.29 -10.86 -6.74
C GLY A 50 -0.08 -9.69 -5.77
N GLU A 51 -0.87 -9.66 -4.70
CA GLU A 51 -0.75 -8.63 -3.65
C GLU A 51 -0.12 -9.24 -2.38
N PRO A 52 1.21 -9.45 -2.34
CA PRO A 52 1.86 -9.98 -1.15
C PRO A 52 1.71 -9.03 0.03
N LEU A 53 1.43 -9.59 1.22
CA LEU A 53 1.49 -8.86 2.48
C LEU A 53 2.95 -8.64 2.87
N ILE A 54 3.35 -7.38 3.01
CA ILE A 54 4.72 -6.94 3.37
C ILE A 54 4.85 -6.82 4.89
N ALA A 55 3.87 -6.21 5.56
CA ALA A 55 3.94 -5.94 6.98
C ALA A 55 2.58 -6.05 7.67
N ARG A 56 2.63 -6.39 8.96
CA ARG A 56 1.47 -6.44 9.86
C ARG A 56 1.83 -5.85 11.22
N LYS A 57 0.95 -5.01 11.78
CA LYS A 57 1.09 -4.44 13.12
C LYS A 57 -0.26 -4.47 13.83
N LEU A 58 -0.27 -4.77 15.11
CA LEU A 58 -1.49 -4.85 15.92
C LEU A 58 -1.38 -3.87 17.09
N ALA A 59 -2.28 -2.89 17.12
CA ALA A 59 -2.52 -2.07 18.29
C ALA A 59 -3.66 -2.67 19.14
N ARG A 60 -3.57 -2.49 20.45
CA ARG A 60 -4.56 -2.98 21.42
C ARG A 60 -4.98 -1.85 22.34
N ILE A 61 -6.11 -1.25 22.02
CA ILE A 61 -6.63 -0.07 22.71
C ILE A 61 -7.56 -0.52 23.85
N PRO A 62 -7.44 0.00 25.07
CA PRO A 62 -8.41 -0.31 26.12
C PRO A 62 -9.85 -0.02 25.68
N VAL A 63 -10.77 -0.93 25.98
CA VAL A 63 -12.19 -0.68 25.73
C VAL A 63 -12.67 0.46 26.63
N GLY A 64 -13.45 1.38 26.06
CA GLY A 64 -13.87 2.63 26.70
C GLY A 64 -13.00 3.83 26.32
N ASP A 65 -11.76 3.62 25.87
CA ASP A 65 -10.90 4.71 25.41
C ASP A 65 -11.35 5.22 24.03
N PRO A 66 -11.37 6.54 23.81
CA PRO A 66 -11.52 7.12 22.48
C PRO A 66 -10.33 6.75 21.59
N LEU A 67 -10.59 6.28 20.37
CA LEU A 67 -9.50 6.00 19.39
C LEU A 67 -8.67 7.24 19.05
N PHE A 68 -9.22 8.45 19.24
CA PHE A 68 -8.53 9.71 19.02
C PHE A 68 -7.31 9.90 19.95
N ASP A 69 -7.41 9.43 21.19
CA ASP A 69 -6.33 9.57 22.19
C ASP A 69 -5.10 8.72 21.83
N HIS A 70 -5.27 7.76 20.92
CA HIS A 70 -4.23 6.82 20.46
C HIS A 70 -3.72 7.15 19.04
N ILE A 71 -4.04 8.34 18.49
CA ILE A 71 -3.59 8.74 17.14
C ILE A 71 -2.06 8.75 17.01
N GLN A 72 -1.36 9.16 18.07
CA GLN A 72 0.11 9.21 18.04
C GLN A 72 0.69 7.79 17.90
N ASP A 73 0.15 6.81 18.62
CA ASP A 73 0.53 5.40 18.49
C ASP A 73 0.29 4.89 17.07
N PHE A 74 -0.83 5.29 16.44
CA PHE A 74 -1.12 4.91 15.06
C PHE A 74 -0.12 5.53 14.08
N LYS A 75 0.27 6.79 14.30
CA LYS A 75 1.29 7.47 13.49
C LYS A 75 2.66 6.78 13.59
N GLU A 76 3.04 6.35 14.78
CA GLU A 76 4.27 5.59 15.02
C GLU A 76 4.24 4.26 14.27
N ILE A 77 3.13 3.51 14.35
CA ILE A 77 2.94 2.26 13.59
C ILE A 77 3.07 2.51 12.07
N LEU A 78 2.43 3.56 11.54
CA LEU A 78 2.51 3.87 10.11
C LEU A 78 3.93 4.27 9.69
N THR A 79 4.67 4.95 10.56
CA THR A 79 6.08 5.29 10.34
C THR A 79 6.95 4.04 10.34
N GLU A 80 6.76 3.12 11.28
CA GLU A 80 7.45 1.82 11.32
C GLU A 80 7.14 0.93 10.11
N MET A 81 6.01 1.16 9.43
CA MET A 81 5.60 0.46 8.21
C MET A 81 6.09 1.17 6.94
N ASP A 82 7.00 2.16 7.07
CA ASP A 82 7.57 2.95 5.98
C ASP A 82 6.50 3.67 5.12
N ILE A 83 5.40 4.10 5.75
CA ILE A 83 4.36 4.87 5.08
C ILE A 83 4.75 6.36 5.05
N PRO A 84 4.74 7.04 3.89
CA PRO A 84 5.07 8.46 3.79
C PRO A 84 4.11 9.34 4.60
N GLU A 85 4.61 10.40 5.25
CA GLU A 85 3.83 11.28 6.14
C GLU A 85 2.54 11.83 5.49
N VAL A 86 2.58 12.18 4.20
CA VAL A 86 1.40 12.66 3.45
C VAL A 86 0.30 11.61 3.41
N GLU A 87 0.64 10.33 3.29
CA GLU A 87 -0.32 9.23 3.30
C GLU A 87 -0.73 8.86 4.73
N GLN A 88 0.16 9.02 5.72
CA GLN A 88 -0.17 8.82 7.13
C GLN A 88 -1.36 9.70 7.55
N SER A 89 -1.30 11.00 7.25
CA SER A 89 -2.38 11.94 7.59
C SER A 89 -3.73 11.50 7.00
N LYS A 90 -3.74 11.10 5.73
CA LYS A 90 -4.97 10.63 5.05
C LYS A 90 -5.53 9.34 5.66
N ILE A 91 -4.66 8.43 6.10
CA ILE A 91 -5.07 7.18 6.75
C ILE A 91 -5.64 7.48 8.14
N LEU A 92 -4.98 8.35 8.92
CA LEU A 92 -5.44 8.77 10.25
C LEU A 92 -6.79 9.50 10.19
N ASP A 93 -7.01 10.36 9.19
CA ASP A 93 -8.31 11.00 8.96
C ASP A 93 -9.41 9.97 8.68
N LYS A 94 -9.10 8.93 7.89
CA LYS A 94 -10.06 7.86 7.56
C LYS A 94 -10.37 6.97 8.76
N ILE A 95 -9.36 6.66 9.58
CA ILE A 95 -9.54 5.96 10.86
C ILE A 95 -10.46 6.79 11.76
N SER A 96 -10.17 8.07 11.93
CA SER A 96 -10.98 8.99 12.76
C SER A 96 -12.42 9.08 12.28
N SER A 97 -12.64 9.22 10.97
CA SER A 97 -13.98 9.25 10.38
C SER A 97 -14.78 7.96 10.62
N LYS A 98 -14.12 6.79 10.58
CA LYS A 98 -14.77 5.50 10.83
C LYS A 98 -14.96 5.21 12.32
N ALA A 99 -14.07 5.70 13.16
CA ALA A 99 -14.17 5.62 14.62
C ALA A 99 -15.28 6.51 15.18
N HIS A 100 -15.66 7.58 14.47
CA HIS A 100 -16.68 8.51 14.93
C HIS A 100 -18.03 7.82 15.08
N GLY A 101 -18.58 7.81 16.30
CA GLY A 101 -19.85 7.16 16.63
C GLY A 101 -19.75 5.66 16.90
N VAL A 102 -18.54 5.12 16.99
CA VAL A 102 -18.29 3.73 17.38
C VAL A 102 -17.74 3.76 18.79
N ASP A 103 -18.63 3.51 19.75
CA ASP A 103 -18.17 3.14 21.08
C ASP A 103 -17.36 1.85 20.91
N THR A 104 -16.18 1.76 21.53
CA THR A 104 -15.31 0.56 21.52
C THR A 104 -15.94 -0.65 22.23
N TYR A 105 -17.27 -0.64 22.38
CA TYR A 105 -18.10 -1.59 23.09
C TYR A 105 -18.15 -2.96 22.42
N CYS A 106 -18.29 -3.95 23.29
CA CYS A 106 -17.97 -5.34 23.11
C CYS A 106 -18.21 -5.89 21.71
N GLY A 107 -17.10 -6.31 21.11
CA GLY A 107 -17.11 -7.23 20.01
C GLY A 107 -17.04 -6.60 18.64
N SER A 108 -16.16 -5.62 18.46
CA SER A 108 -15.71 -5.18 17.14
C SER A 108 -14.19 -5.12 17.08
N PHE A 109 -13.64 -5.26 15.88
CA PHE A 109 -12.24 -4.94 15.60
C PHE A 109 -12.17 -4.06 14.36
N MET A 110 -11.12 -3.25 14.27
CA MET A 110 -10.87 -2.43 13.08
C MET A 110 -9.65 -2.95 12.33
N SER A 111 -9.76 -2.99 11.00
CA SER A 111 -8.69 -3.37 10.10
C SER A 111 -8.37 -2.21 9.17
N VAL A 112 -7.10 -1.81 9.14
CA VAL A 112 -6.53 -0.79 8.27
C VAL A 112 -5.66 -1.51 7.23
N ARG A 113 -6.18 -1.68 6.02
CA ARG A 113 -5.46 -2.28 4.90
C ARG A 113 -4.88 -1.18 4.04
N ILE A 114 -3.58 -1.22 3.79
CA ILE A 114 -2.81 -0.28 2.99
C ILE A 114 -2.15 -1.07 1.88
N VAL A 115 -2.28 -0.61 0.64
CA VAL A 115 -1.70 -1.27 -0.54
C VAL A 115 -0.81 -0.26 -1.24
N LYS A 116 0.48 -0.52 -1.26
CA LYS A 116 1.45 0.23 -2.05
C LYS A 116 1.38 -0.26 -3.49
N VAL A 117 0.82 0.56 -4.37
CA VAL A 117 0.70 0.26 -5.80
C VAL A 117 1.90 0.83 -6.54
N ILE A 118 2.63 -0.02 -7.25
CA ILE A 118 3.82 0.33 -8.01
C ILE A 118 3.55 0.07 -9.49
N LEU A 119 3.70 1.10 -10.32
CA LEU A 119 3.62 0.96 -11.78
C LEU A 119 5.03 0.84 -12.33
N ARG A 120 5.34 -0.29 -12.96
CA ARG A 120 6.65 -0.51 -13.60
C ARG A 120 6.51 -0.49 -15.13
N PRO A 121 7.36 0.28 -15.84
CA PRO A 121 7.51 0.11 -17.28
C PRO A 121 8.11 -1.27 -17.57
N ASP A 122 7.78 -1.85 -18.73
CA ASP A 122 8.37 -3.12 -19.16
C ASP A 122 9.90 -2.98 -19.35
N GLN A 123 10.66 -3.89 -18.76
CA GLN A 123 12.11 -3.98 -18.98
C GLN A 123 12.45 -4.54 -20.36
N SER A 124 11.50 -5.12 -21.10
CA SER A 124 11.72 -5.59 -22.47
C SER A 124 12.04 -4.47 -23.47
N ALA A 125 11.62 -3.23 -23.18
CA ALA A 125 11.94 -2.06 -24.01
C ALA A 125 13.39 -1.60 -23.82
N VAL A 126 13.96 -1.76 -22.62
CA VAL A 126 15.33 -1.33 -22.31
C VAL A 126 16.36 -2.28 -22.95
N ASN A 127 16.07 -3.58 -22.96
CA ASN A 127 16.97 -4.59 -23.54
C ASN A 127 17.01 -4.59 -25.08
N ASN A 128 16.03 -3.99 -25.77
CA ASN A 128 16.08 -3.85 -27.22
C ASN A 128 16.94 -2.66 -27.66
N GLU A 129 16.97 -1.56 -26.90
CA GLU A 129 17.85 -0.42 -27.22
C GLU A 129 19.33 -0.79 -27.06
N GLU A 130 19.72 -1.53 -26.02
CA GLU A 130 21.12 -2.00 -25.88
C GLU A 130 21.52 -3.02 -26.96
N LYS A 131 20.59 -3.85 -27.44
CA LYS A 131 20.86 -4.79 -28.54
C LYS A 131 20.95 -4.13 -29.90
N ASP A 132 20.19 -3.07 -30.16
CA ASP A 132 20.26 -2.33 -31.42
C ASP A 132 21.48 -1.40 -31.47
N VAL A 133 21.92 -0.84 -30.34
CA VAL A 133 23.19 -0.08 -30.26
C VAL A 133 24.40 -0.99 -30.52
N ALA A 134 24.46 -2.18 -29.91
CA ALA A 134 25.56 -3.13 -30.14
C ALA A 134 25.63 -3.64 -31.60
N LYS A 135 24.52 -3.60 -32.33
CA LYS A 135 24.44 -4.02 -33.74
C LYS A 135 24.75 -2.88 -34.73
N ALA A 136 24.60 -1.63 -34.31
CA ALA A 136 24.97 -0.44 -35.09
C ALA A 136 26.47 -0.13 -35.01
N GLU A 137 27.12 -0.39 -33.88
CA GLU A 137 28.57 -0.17 -33.73
C GLU A 137 29.42 -1.28 -34.41
N GLY A 138 28.87 -2.48 -34.60
CA GLY A 138 29.58 -3.61 -35.22
C GLY A 138 29.61 -3.64 -36.76
N LYS A 139 29.09 -2.61 -37.45
CA LYS A 139 29.07 -2.54 -38.93
C LYS A 139 29.97 -1.45 -39.53
N SER A 140 30.77 -0.76 -38.72
CA SER A 140 31.62 0.35 -39.17
C SER A 140 33.13 0.04 -39.14
N MET A 141 33.55 -1.19 -39.40
CA MET A 141 34.96 -1.50 -39.69
C MET A 141 35.06 -2.71 -40.61
N ASP A 142 34.83 -2.49 -41.91
CA ASP A 142 35.40 -3.33 -42.97
C ASP A 142 35.62 -2.40 -44.18
N ASN A 143 36.85 -1.88 -44.28
CA ASN A 143 37.38 -1.26 -45.49
C ASN A 143 38.84 -1.67 -45.64
#